data_AF-A0A535QVQ2-F1
#
_entry.id   AF-A0A535QVQ2-F1
#
_cell.length_a   1.000
_cell.length_b   1.000
_cell.length_c   1.000
_cell.angle_alpha   90.00
_cell.angle_beta   90.00
_cell.angle_gamma   90.00
#
_symmetry.space_group_name_H-M   'P 1'
#
loop_
_entity.id
_entity.type
_entity.pdbx_description
1 polymer ?
#
loop_
_entity_poly.entity_id
_entity_poly.type
_entity_poly.pdbx_seq_one_letter_code
_entity_poly.pdbx_strand_id
1 'polypeptide(L)'
;MGLIQQNGGPSMNGKWAVAPVPQKVSNTSFIGGSDLVVFKNSPNRDAAWKFVQYLLDPSVQSKWYGIVGGLPAVQSAWSSGTLASDKNLVVFHTQLSNTLGPPAITNWEQVANVIDNDMQQTCLGKTSPQQAVQDMQQKASAIGSGQ
;
A
#
# COMPACT_ATOMS: atom_id res chain seq x y z
N MET A 1 -11.15 -3.93 -6.26
CA MET A 1 -12.26 -4.10 -7.23
C MET A 1 -13.25 -5.19 -6.79
N GLY A 2 -12.76 -6.32 -6.26
CA GLY A 2 -13.61 -7.43 -5.80
C GLY A 2 -14.74 -7.03 -4.85
N LEU A 3 -14.50 -6.19 -3.83
CA LEU A 3 -15.54 -5.78 -2.87
C LEU A 3 -16.68 -4.98 -3.51
N ILE A 4 -16.42 -4.12 -4.51
CA ILE A 4 -17.48 -3.36 -5.21
C ILE A 4 -18.35 -4.32 -6.02
N GLN A 5 -17.74 -5.29 -6.69
CA GLN A 5 -18.46 -6.30 -7.46
C GLN A 5 -19.22 -7.29 -6.55
N GLN A 6 -18.61 -7.68 -5.44
CA GLN A 6 -19.17 -8.63 -4.47
C GLN A 6 -20.35 -8.03 -3.69
N ASN A 7 -20.22 -6.79 -3.24
CA ASN A 7 -21.22 -6.16 -2.35
C ASN A 7 -22.17 -5.19 -3.06
N GLY A 8 -21.77 -4.63 -4.21
CA GLY A 8 -22.55 -3.62 -4.93
C GLY A 8 -23.72 -4.20 -5.75
N GLY A 9 -23.69 -5.50 -6.06
CA GLY A 9 -24.73 -6.17 -6.84
C GLY A 9 -24.81 -5.72 -8.32
N PRO A 10 -25.74 -6.29 -9.10
CA PRO A 10 -25.84 -6.03 -10.54
C PRO A 10 -26.13 -4.56 -10.90
N SER A 11 -26.75 -3.81 -9.99
CA SER A 11 -27.13 -2.41 -10.20
C SER A 11 -25.93 -1.46 -10.29
N MET A 12 -24.75 -1.89 -9.83
CA MET A 12 -23.49 -1.15 -9.89
C MET A 12 -22.70 -1.43 -11.18
N ASN A 13 -23.12 -2.40 -12.01
CA ASN A 13 -22.44 -2.72 -13.24
C ASN A 13 -22.36 -1.49 -14.17
N GLY A 14 -21.14 -1.15 -14.58
CA GLY A 14 -20.89 0.00 -15.46
C GLY A 14 -21.03 1.38 -14.79
N LYS A 15 -21.38 1.46 -13.51
CA LYS A 15 -21.58 2.73 -12.78
C LYS A 15 -20.38 3.18 -11.94
N TRP A 16 -19.25 2.48 -12.05
CA TRP A 16 -18.03 2.82 -11.35
C TRP A 16 -16.82 2.67 -12.26
N ALA A 17 -15.76 3.40 -11.91
CA ALA A 17 -14.46 3.34 -12.54
C ALA A 17 -13.38 3.73 -11.50
N VAL A 18 -12.12 3.50 -11.85
CA VAL A 18 -10.97 3.98 -11.09
C VAL A 18 -10.33 5.15 -11.84
N ALA A 19 -9.84 6.14 -11.10
CA ALA A 19 -9.08 7.27 -11.62
C ALA A 19 -7.80 7.46 -10.79
N PRO A 20 -6.75 8.11 -11.34
CA PRO A 20 -5.58 8.52 -10.56
C PRO A 20 -5.97 9.44 -9.40
N VAL A 21 -5.09 9.56 -8.41
CA VAL A 21 -5.26 10.52 -7.31
C VAL A 21 -5.41 11.94 -7.90
N PRO A 22 -6.43 12.72 -7.48
CA PRO A 22 -6.59 14.09 -7.94
C PRO A 22 -5.38 14.95 -7.56
N GLN A 23 -4.94 15.82 -8.46
CA GLN A 23 -3.79 16.70 -8.23
C GLN A 23 -4.23 18.12 -7.88
N LYS A 24 -3.66 18.66 -6.80
CA LYS A 24 -3.55 20.11 -6.57
C LYS A 24 -2.08 20.56 -6.67
N VAL A 25 -1.21 19.92 -5.90
CA VAL A 25 0.25 20.15 -5.93
C VAL A 25 0.94 18.96 -6.59
N SER A 26 0.74 17.75 -6.05
CA SER A 26 1.12 16.48 -6.68
C SER A 26 -0.07 15.50 -6.65
N ASN A 27 0.01 14.43 -7.44
CA ASN A 27 -0.85 13.24 -7.33
C ASN A 27 -0.09 12.04 -6.74
N THR A 28 0.95 12.29 -5.95
CA THR A 28 1.74 11.23 -5.31
C THR A 28 0.85 10.50 -4.31
N SER A 29 0.72 9.18 -4.49
CA SER A 29 -0.05 8.33 -3.58
C SER A 29 0.87 7.64 -2.56
N PHE A 30 0.25 6.94 -1.61
CA PHE A 30 0.96 6.07 -0.67
C PHE A 30 1.18 4.69 -1.32
N ILE A 31 2.40 4.15 -1.25
CA ILE A 31 2.64 2.73 -1.56
C ILE A 31 2.72 1.93 -0.26
N GLY A 32 1.76 1.01 -0.11
CA GLY A 32 1.78 -0.01 0.93
C GLY A 32 2.12 -1.38 0.35
N GLY A 33 1.85 -2.42 1.12
CA GLY A 33 2.06 -3.80 0.74
C GLY A 33 2.52 -4.64 1.92
N SER A 34 3.21 -5.73 1.62
CA SER A 34 3.84 -6.57 2.63
C SER A 34 5.05 -7.25 2.03
N ASP A 35 6.07 -7.45 2.84
CA ASP A 35 7.27 -8.19 2.46
C ASP A 35 7.18 -9.65 2.88
N LEU A 36 7.81 -10.52 2.10
CA LEU A 36 8.07 -11.90 2.49
C LEU A 36 9.43 -11.94 3.20
N VAL A 37 9.46 -12.44 4.43
CA VAL A 37 10.68 -12.51 5.24
C VAL A 37 11.02 -13.94 5.64
N VAL A 38 12.32 -14.25 5.67
CA VAL A 38 12.83 -15.52 6.23
C VAL A 38 13.56 -15.25 7.53
N PHE A 39 12.97 -15.68 8.64
CA PHE A 39 13.53 -15.50 9.98
C PHE A 39 14.98 -16.01 10.09
N LYS A 40 15.81 -15.23 10.78
CA LYS A 40 17.25 -15.51 10.96
C LYS A 40 17.52 -16.92 11.50
N ASN A 41 16.72 -17.35 12.47
CA ASN A 41 16.91 -18.62 13.19
C ASN A 41 15.98 -19.74 12.70
N SER A 42 15.44 -19.64 11.47
CA SER A 42 14.61 -20.71 10.91
C SER A 42 15.43 -21.99 10.67
N PRO A 43 14.98 -23.16 11.13
CA PRO A 43 15.66 -24.44 10.87
C PRO A 43 15.53 -24.89 9.40
N ASN A 44 14.61 -24.29 8.62
CA ASN A 44 14.33 -24.65 7.23
C ASN A 44 14.64 -23.50 6.25
N ARG A 45 15.72 -22.75 6.53
CA ARG A 45 16.02 -21.48 5.87
C ARG A 45 16.12 -21.59 4.34
N ASP A 46 16.76 -22.62 3.81
CA ASP A 46 16.92 -22.82 2.37
C ASP A 46 15.58 -23.11 1.67
N ALA A 47 14.75 -23.96 2.27
CA ALA A 47 13.42 -24.26 1.74
C ALA A 47 12.50 -23.02 1.77
N ALA A 48 12.58 -22.23 2.85
CA ALA A 48 11.85 -20.98 2.96
C ALA A 48 12.26 -19.99 1.86
N TRP A 49 13.55 -19.84 1.57
CA TRP A 49 14.01 -18.99 0.47
C TRP A 49 13.57 -19.48 -0.91
N LYS A 50 13.61 -20.79 -1.17
CA LYS A 50 13.05 -21.37 -2.41
C LYS A 50 11.56 -21.07 -2.56
N PHE A 51 10.81 -21.10 -1.47
CA PHE A 51 9.39 -20.76 -1.49
C PHE A 51 9.16 -19.26 -1.77
N VAL A 52 9.95 -18.37 -1.15
CA VAL A 52 9.91 -16.93 -1.47
C VAL A 52 10.22 -16.71 -2.95
N GLN A 53 11.26 -17.34 -3.50
CA GLN A 53 11.59 -17.25 -4.92
C GLN A 53 10.45 -17.72 -5.83
N TYR A 54 9.79 -18.82 -5.48
CA TYR A 54 8.60 -19.29 -6.19
C TYR A 54 7.47 -18.25 -6.18
N LEU A 55 7.19 -17.63 -5.03
CA LEU A 55 6.15 -16.59 -4.91
C LEU A 55 6.51 -15.28 -5.64
N LEU A 56 7.79 -15.06 -5.96
CA LEU A 56 8.27 -13.94 -6.75
C LEU A 56 8.28 -14.23 -8.26
N ASP A 57 7.93 -15.44 -8.69
CA ASP A 57 7.76 -15.72 -10.11
C ASP A 57 6.56 -14.91 -10.66
N PRO A 58 6.71 -14.20 -11.81
CA PRO A 58 5.63 -13.37 -12.36
C PRO A 58 4.35 -14.14 -12.64
N SER A 59 4.46 -15.38 -13.13
CA SER A 59 3.29 -16.21 -13.43
C SER A 59 2.56 -16.64 -12.16
N VAL A 60 3.31 -16.87 -11.07
CA VAL A 60 2.76 -17.19 -9.76
C VAL A 60 2.04 -15.98 -9.16
N GLN A 61 2.60 -14.77 -9.25
CA GLN A 61 1.91 -13.56 -8.79
C GLN A 61 0.66 -13.24 -9.61
N SER A 62 0.69 -13.43 -10.93
CA SER A 62 -0.50 -13.28 -11.78
C SER A 62 -1.60 -14.27 -11.40
N LYS A 63 -1.24 -15.53 -11.10
CA LYS A 63 -2.19 -16.52 -10.58
C LYS A 63 -2.73 -16.12 -9.20
N TRP A 64 -1.87 -15.65 -8.31
CA TRP A 64 -2.23 -15.20 -6.97
C TRP A 64 -3.21 -14.03 -7.00
N TYR A 65 -2.99 -13.06 -7.89
CA TYR A 65 -3.93 -11.97 -8.14
C TYR A 65 -5.33 -12.50 -8.51
N GLY A 66 -5.42 -13.52 -9.36
CA GLY A 66 -6.69 -14.14 -9.72
C GLY A 66 -7.42 -14.82 -8.55
N ILE A 67 -6.70 -15.24 -7.50
CA ILE A 67 -7.26 -15.93 -6.34
C ILE A 67 -7.70 -14.94 -5.26
N VAL A 68 -6.84 -13.98 -4.90
CA VAL A 68 -7.06 -13.10 -3.74
C VAL A 68 -7.14 -11.61 -4.09
N GLY A 69 -6.94 -11.25 -5.36
CA GLY A 69 -6.94 -9.85 -5.81
C GLY A 69 -5.71 -9.05 -5.38
N GLY A 70 -4.67 -9.70 -4.86
CA GLY A 70 -3.42 -9.06 -4.44
C GLY A 70 -2.62 -8.58 -5.64
N LEU A 71 -2.37 -7.27 -5.72
CA LEU A 71 -1.62 -6.68 -6.84
C LEU A 71 -0.16 -7.15 -6.83
N PRO A 72 0.43 -7.53 -7.98
CA PRO A 72 1.81 -7.98 -8.04
C PRO A 72 2.82 -6.87 -7.71
N ALA A 73 3.84 -7.22 -6.92
CA ALA A 73 5.02 -6.37 -6.70
C ALA A 73 6.04 -6.50 -7.84
N VAL A 74 6.02 -7.63 -8.56
CA VAL A 74 6.96 -7.91 -9.65
C VAL A 74 6.47 -7.25 -10.94
N GLN A 75 7.25 -6.31 -11.47
CA GLN A 75 6.85 -5.47 -12.61
C GLN A 75 6.49 -6.28 -13.87
N SER A 76 7.22 -7.36 -14.17
CA SER A 76 6.95 -8.18 -15.36
C SER A 76 5.63 -8.96 -15.30
N ALA A 77 5.03 -9.13 -14.12
CA ALA A 77 3.70 -9.73 -13.99
C ALA A 77 2.61 -8.86 -14.64
N TRP A 78 2.82 -7.54 -14.71
CA TRP A 78 1.89 -6.57 -15.27
C TRP A 78 1.84 -6.57 -16.81
N SER A 79 2.73 -7.30 -17.48
CA SER A 79 2.81 -7.34 -18.94
C SER A 79 1.93 -8.39 -19.60
N SER A 80 1.11 -9.14 -18.86
CA SER A 80 0.30 -10.23 -19.40
C SER A 80 -1.08 -10.38 -18.74
N GLY A 81 -2.01 -11.02 -19.47
CA GLY A 81 -3.34 -11.35 -18.96
C GLY A 81 -4.17 -10.14 -18.53
N THR A 82 -5.07 -10.36 -17.56
CA THR A 82 -5.98 -9.33 -17.04
C THR A 82 -5.24 -8.12 -16.45
N LEU A 83 -4.06 -8.32 -15.86
CA LEU A 83 -3.24 -7.24 -15.30
C LEU A 83 -2.82 -6.19 -16.34
N ALA A 84 -2.60 -6.63 -17.58
CA ALA A 84 -2.23 -5.75 -18.69
C ALA A 84 -3.45 -5.11 -19.39
N SER A 85 -4.60 -5.79 -19.41
CA SER A 85 -5.74 -5.40 -20.24
C SER A 85 -6.93 -4.78 -19.49
N ASP A 86 -7.05 -4.99 -18.17
CA ASP A 86 -8.15 -4.42 -17.40
C ASP A 86 -7.95 -2.91 -17.22
N LYS A 87 -8.93 -2.13 -17.67
CA LYS A 87 -8.89 -0.66 -17.67
C LYS A 87 -8.65 -0.05 -16.28
N ASN A 88 -9.15 -0.67 -15.21
CA ASN A 88 -8.96 -0.17 -13.85
C ASN A 88 -7.56 -0.54 -13.33
N LEU A 89 -7.06 -1.73 -13.66
CA LEU A 89 -5.71 -2.15 -13.30
C LEU A 89 -4.63 -1.32 -14.01
N VAL A 90 -4.87 -0.90 -15.25
CA VAL A 90 -3.98 0.04 -15.96
C VAL A 90 -3.86 1.37 -15.20
N VAL A 91 -4.96 1.86 -14.60
CA VAL A 91 -4.93 3.08 -13.77
C VAL A 91 -4.10 2.86 -12.51
N PHE A 92 -4.25 1.72 -11.83
CA PHE A 92 -3.40 1.37 -10.68
C PHE A 92 -1.93 1.29 -11.08
N HIS A 93 -1.60 0.56 -12.15
CA HIS A 93 -0.23 0.42 -12.63
C HIS A 93 0.40 1.79 -12.96
N THR A 94 -0.37 2.69 -13.58
CA THR A 94 0.06 4.06 -13.83
C THR A 94 0.33 4.82 -12.52
N GLN A 95 -0.59 4.74 -11.55
CA GLN A 95 -0.44 5.42 -10.27
C GLN A 95 0.78 4.92 -9.48
N LEU A 96 1.14 3.64 -9.59
CA LEU A 96 2.32 3.06 -8.91
C LEU A 96 3.63 3.78 -9.27
N SER A 97 3.73 4.36 -10.47
CA SER A 97 4.90 5.14 -10.90
C SER A 97 5.09 6.47 -10.13
N ASN A 98 4.06 6.93 -9.41
CA ASN A 98 4.12 8.10 -8.55
C ASN A 98 3.56 7.79 -7.15
N THR A 99 4.37 7.08 -6.37
CA THR A 99 4.04 6.70 -5.01
C THR A 99 5.22 6.93 -4.05
N LEU A 100 4.92 7.10 -2.76
CA LEU A 100 5.90 7.16 -1.69
C LEU A 100 5.47 6.23 -0.55
N GLY A 101 6.45 5.50 -0.02
CA GLY A 101 6.29 4.64 1.15
C GLY A 101 6.70 5.37 2.43
N PRO A 102 6.44 4.76 3.59
CA PRO A 102 6.94 5.29 4.85
C PRO A 102 8.48 5.24 4.91
N PRO A 103 9.13 6.13 5.69
CA PRO A 103 10.56 6.04 5.98
C PRO A 103 10.94 4.69 6.60
N ALA A 104 12.03 4.09 6.10
CA ALA A 104 12.56 2.84 6.62
C ALA A 104 13.40 3.05 7.90
N ILE A 105 12.74 3.46 8.99
CA ILE A 105 13.35 3.67 10.31
C ILE A 105 12.71 2.76 11.36
N THR A 106 13.48 2.34 12.36
CA THR A 106 13.03 1.39 13.38
C THR A 106 11.83 1.90 14.17
N ASN A 107 11.79 3.21 14.43
CA ASN A 107 10.74 3.84 15.22
C ASN A 107 9.56 4.36 14.38
N TRP A 108 9.44 3.96 13.11
CA TRP A 108 8.41 4.48 12.20
C TRP A 108 7.00 4.28 12.76
N GLU A 109 6.69 3.09 13.29
CA GLU A 109 5.35 2.79 13.80
C GLU A 109 4.97 3.68 15.00
N GLN A 110 5.92 4.02 15.88
CA GLN A 110 5.66 4.96 16.96
C GLN A 110 5.37 6.37 16.43
N VAL A 111 6.08 6.81 15.40
CA VAL A 111 5.84 8.10 14.74
C VAL A 111 4.49 8.12 14.03
N ALA A 112 4.15 7.06 13.29
CA ALA A 112 2.87 6.93 12.59
C ALA A 112 1.68 7.01 13.55
N ASN A 113 1.75 6.33 14.70
CA ASN A 113 0.72 6.40 15.74
C ASN A 113 0.48 7.81 16.26
N VAL A 114 1.54 8.63 16.41
CA VAL A 114 1.40 10.04 16.80
C VAL A 114 0.67 10.84 15.74
N ILE A 115 1.04 10.65 14.47
CA ILE A 115 0.42 11.34 13.33
C ILE A 115 -1.07 10.99 13.25
N ASP A 116 -1.42 9.70 13.34
CA ASP A 116 -2.81 9.24 13.25
C ASP A 116 -3.67 9.81 14.37
N ASN A 117 -3.18 9.81 15.60
CA ASN A 117 -3.91 10.34 16.75
C ASN A 117 -4.19 11.84 16.63
N ASP A 118 -3.18 12.64 16.26
CA ASP A 118 -3.32 14.10 16.14
C ASP A 118 -4.20 14.49 14.93
N MET A 119 -4.11 13.72 13.84
CA MET A 119 -4.99 13.87 12.68
C MET A 119 -6.44 13.57 13.08
N GLN A 120 -6.68 12.49 13.84
CA GLN A 120 -8.01 12.17 14.34
C GLN A 120 -8.57 13.27 15.24
N GLN A 121 -7.78 13.83 16.17
CA GLN A 121 -8.26 14.94 17.01
C GLN A 121 -8.63 16.18 16.18
N THR A 122 -7.88 16.47 15.13
CA THR A 122 -8.16 17.58 14.21
C THR A 122 -9.45 17.34 13.44
N CYS A 123 -9.64 16.13 12.90
CA CYS A 123 -10.88 15.75 12.21
C CYS A 123 -12.11 15.82 13.12
N LEU A 124 -11.94 15.58 14.42
CA LEU A 124 -12.99 15.73 15.44
C LEU A 124 -13.18 17.18 15.91
N GLY A 125 -12.42 18.15 15.37
CA GLY A 125 -12.51 19.56 15.73
C GLY A 125 -11.95 19.89 17.12
N LYS A 126 -11.19 18.99 17.74
CA LYS A 126 -10.64 19.18 19.09
C LYS A 126 -9.34 19.97 19.11
N THR A 127 -8.63 20.00 17.98
CA THR A 127 -7.40 20.79 17.78
C THR A 127 -7.45 21.48 16.41
N SER A 128 -6.75 22.61 16.28
CA SER A 128 -6.61 23.29 14.98
C SER A 128 -5.57 22.57 14.10
N PRO A 129 -5.66 22.65 12.76
CA PRO A 129 -4.64 22.08 11.88
C PRO A 129 -3.23 22.59 12.17
N GLN A 130 -3.09 23.88 12.50
CA GLN A 130 -1.81 24.49 12.84
C GLN A 130 -1.22 23.89 14.12
N GLN A 131 -2.04 23.74 15.16
CA GLN A 131 -1.59 23.12 16.42
C GLN A 131 -1.21 21.66 16.21
N ALA A 132 -2.03 20.92 15.46
CA ALA A 132 -1.79 19.49 15.23
C ALA A 132 -0.46 19.23 14.51
N VAL A 133 -0.11 20.02 13.49
CA VAL A 133 1.18 19.87 12.80
C VAL A 133 2.36 20.18 13.72
N GLN A 134 2.24 21.19 14.59
CA GLN A 134 3.27 21.50 15.59
C GLN A 134 3.44 20.36 16.60
N ASP A 135 2.33 19.84 17.12
CA ASP A 135 2.31 18.73 18.07
C ASP A 135 2.90 17.46 17.46
N MET A 136 2.50 17.11 16.23
CA MET A 136 3.04 15.96 15.50
C MET A 136 4.55 16.07 15.36
N GLN A 137 5.06 17.24 14.94
CA GLN A 137 6.50 17.45 14.79
C GLN A 137 7.25 17.33 16.12
N GLN A 138 6.73 17.94 17.19
CA GLN A 138 7.34 17.88 18.51
C GLN A 138 7.40 16.43 19.03
N LYS A 139 6.29 15.70 18.94
CA LYS A 139 6.18 14.31 19.40
C LYS A 139 7.04 13.36 18.56
N ALA A 140 7.06 13.52 17.23
CA ALA A 140 7.92 12.74 16.34
C ALA A 140 9.41 12.97 16.64
N SER A 141 9.82 14.23 16.86
CA SER A 141 11.20 14.55 17.26
C SER A 141 11.59 13.93 18.59
N ALA A 142 10.66 13.86 19.55
CA ALA A 142 10.90 13.23 20.85
C ALA A 142 11.06 11.70 20.76
N ILE A 143 10.41 11.05 19.78
CA ILE A 143 10.57 9.61 19.51
C ILE A 143 11.94 9.31 18.87
N GLY A 144 12.40 10.19 17.97
CA GLY A 144 13.67 10.02 17.24
C GLY A 144 13.61 8.89 16.19
N SER A 145 14.74 8.66 15.49
CA SER A 145 14.83 7.67 14.40
C SER A 145 15.04 6.23 14.86
N GLY A 146 15.41 6.02 16.14
CA GLY A 146 15.79 4.70 16.65
C GLY A 146 17.15 4.20 16.12
N GLN A 147 18.02 5.14 15.70
CA GLN A 147 19.43 4.92 15.35
C GLN A 147 20.35 5.46 16.45
#